data_AF-A0A1A3NN07-F1
#
_entry.id   AF-A0A1A3NN07-F1
#
_cell.length_a   1.000
_cell.length_b   1.000
_cell.length_c   1.000
_cell.angle_alpha   90.00
_cell.angle_beta   90.00
_cell.angle_gamma   90.00
#
_symmetry.space_group_name_H-M   'P 1'
#
loop_
_entity.id
_entity.type
_entity.pdbx_description
1 polymer ?
#
loop_
_entity_poly.entity_id
_entity_poly.type
_entity_poly.pdbx_seq_one_letter_code
_entity_poly.pdbx_strand_id
1 'polypeptide(L)'
;MIDWINGAPPAELAVELLAVFDPEVPTRTAVLALSDFSDWMFRGFPERTGLILRARPVQESILEALQLLEHSELLYVRWITDNEFRWSATRLALATLATGKSAVRQRIRDRTGL
;
A
#
# COMPACT_ATOMS: atom_id res chain seq x y z
N MET A 1 10.83 -3.23 11.68
CA MET A 1 9.99 -2.70 10.59
C MET A 1 10.37 -3.30 9.26
N ILE A 2 11.61 -3.15 8.77
CA ILE A 2 12.05 -3.81 7.53
C ILE A 2 11.81 -5.32 7.55
N ASP A 3 12.24 -6.02 8.62
CA ASP A 3 12.02 -7.48 8.75
C ASP A 3 10.54 -7.86 8.78
N TRP A 4 9.69 -6.97 9.30
CA TRP A 4 8.24 -7.19 9.31
C TRP A 4 7.67 -7.01 7.90
N ILE A 5 8.03 -5.95 7.18
CA ILE A 5 7.54 -5.70 5.81
C ILE A 5 7.94 -6.85 4.88
N ASN A 6 9.17 -7.34 5.01
CA ASN A 6 9.69 -8.42 4.16
C ASN A 6 9.24 -9.82 4.58
N GLY A 7 8.82 -10.00 5.85
CA GLY A 7 8.38 -11.29 6.39
C GLY A 7 6.87 -11.44 6.55
N ALA A 8 6.10 -10.34 6.44
CA ALA A 8 4.65 -10.38 6.56
C ALA A 8 4.03 -11.11 5.36
N PRO A 9 2.92 -11.83 5.55
CA PRO A 9 2.14 -12.32 4.43
C PRO A 9 1.75 -11.15 3.51
N PRO A 10 1.88 -11.28 2.17
CA PRO A 10 1.60 -10.18 1.26
C PRO A 10 0.21 -9.55 1.43
N ALA A 11 -0.80 -10.34 1.78
CA ALA A 11 -2.15 -9.86 2.07
C ALA A 11 -2.23 -8.97 3.33
N GLU A 12 -1.44 -9.28 4.37
CA GLU A 12 -1.36 -8.44 5.58
C GLU A 12 -0.69 -7.10 5.27
N LEU A 13 0.40 -7.13 4.48
CA LEU A 13 1.05 -5.91 4.03
C LEU A 13 0.12 -5.07 3.14
N ALA A 14 -0.61 -5.70 2.23
CA ALA A 14 -1.59 -5.04 1.37
C ALA A 14 -2.68 -4.32 2.17
N VAL A 15 -3.20 -4.94 3.23
CA VAL A 15 -4.19 -4.33 4.13
C VAL A 15 -3.59 -3.09 4.83
N GLU A 16 -2.35 -3.15 5.29
CA GLU A 16 -1.68 -2.00 5.91
C GLU A 16 -1.38 -0.87 4.91
N LEU A 17 -1.02 -1.21 3.68
CA LEU A 17 -0.77 -0.23 2.63
C LEU A 17 -2.06 0.49 2.22
N LEU A 18 -3.19 -0.23 2.09
CA LEU A 18 -4.46 0.38 1.69
C LEU A 18 -4.95 1.45 2.70
N ALA A 19 -4.56 1.33 3.97
CA ALA A 19 -4.93 2.27 5.02
C ALA A 19 -4.39 3.69 4.79
N VAL A 20 -3.43 3.91 3.87
CA VAL A 20 -2.99 5.26 3.47
C VAL A 20 -4.12 6.08 2.82
N PHE A 21 -5.15 5.42 2.30
CA PHE A 21 -6.34 6.04 1.71
C PHE A 21 -7.50 6.22 2.69
N ASP A 22 -7.30 5.91 3.97
CA ASP A 22 -8.31 6.16 5.01
C ASP A 22 -8.58 7.67 5.11
N PRO A 23 -9.83 8.14 5.02
CA PRO A 23 -10.16 9.57 5.09
C PRO A 23 -9.78 10.22 6.43
N GLU A 24 -9.65 9.45 7.51
CA GLU A 24 -9.21 9.97 8.82
C GLU A 24 -7.69 10.23 8.85
N VAL A 25 -6.95 9.70 7.89
CA VAL A 25 -5.52 9.98 7.72
C VAL A 25 -5.39 11.29 6.94
N PRO A 26 -4.63 12.29 7.45
CA PRO A 26 -4.37 13.53 6.71
C PRO A 26 -3.45 13.26 5.51
N THR A 27 -4.02 12.74 4.42
CA THR A 27 -3.25 12.40 3.21
C THR A 27 -3.18 13.63 2.30
N ARG A 28 -1.97 13.95 1.83
CA ARG A 28 -1.72 15.13 0.96
C ARG A 28 -2.30 14.99 -0.45
N THR A 29 -2.50 13.76 -0.96
CA THR A 29 -2.91 13.50 -2.35
C THR A 29 -3.78 12.24 -2.47
N ALA A 30 -4.74 12.23 -3.39
CA ALA A 30 -5.54 11.04 -3.72
C ALA A 30 -4.83 10.07 -4.70
N VAL A 31 -3.57 10.37 -5.03
CA VAL A 31 -2.76 9.67 -6.03
C VAL A 31 -1.36 9.51 -5.44
N LEU A 32 -0.91 8.27 -5.31
CA LEU A 32 0.30 7.92 -4.58
C LEU A 32 1.32 7.26 -5.51
N ALA A 33 2.58 7.67 -5.35
CA ALA A 33 3.76 7.02 -5.91
C ALA A 33 4.24 5.88 -5.00
N LEU A 34 5.21 5.08 -5.47
CA LEU A 34 5.74 3.98 -4.68
C LEU A 34 6.43 4.49 -3.40
N SER A 35 7.09 5.65 -3.49
CA SER A 35 7.71 6.31 -2.34
C SER A 35 6.70 6.64 -1.24
N ASP A 36 5.47 7.05 -1.60
CA ASP A 36 4.44 7.40 -0.63
C ASP A 36 4.00 6.17 0.19
N PHE A 37 3.92 4.99 -0.44
CA PHE A 37 3.65 3.73 0.27
C PHE A 37 4.80 3.32 1.19
N SER A 38 6.05 3.51 0.75
CA SER A 38 7.22 3.30 1.61
C SER A 38 7.18 4.24 2.82
N ASP A 39 6.99 5.54 2.59
CA ASP A 39 6.94 6.54 3.65
C ASP A 39 5.79 6.27 4.62
N TRP A 40 4.63 5.85 4.11
CA TRP A 40 3.52 5.38 4.93
C TRP A 40 3.96 4.26 5.87
N MET A 41 4.63 3.22 5.38
CA MET A 41 5.08 2.11 6.23
C MET A 41 6.13 2.52 7.27
N PHE A 42 6.86 3.61 7.02
CA PHE A 42 7.86 4.16 7.95
C PHE A 42 7.40 5.39 8.74
N ARG A 43 6.12 5.79 8.69
CA ARG A 43 5.59 7.03 9.31
C ARG A 43 5.83 7.20 10.81
N GLY A 44 6.11 6.11 11.53
CA GLY A 44 6.45 6.11 12.97
C GLY A 44 7.95 6.09 13.28
N PHE A 45 8.82 6.19 12.26
CA PHE A 45 10.27 6.06 12.40
C PHE A 45 10.99 7.34 11.97
N PRO A 46 12.02 7.79 12.72
CA PRO A 46 12.76 9.00 12.38
C PRO A 46 13.38 8.88 11.00
N GLU A 47 13.20 9.92 10.16
CA GLU A 47 13.83 10.04 8.84
C GLU A 47 15.31 9.68 8.96
N ARG A 48 15.71 8.57 8.32
CA ARG A 48 17.11 8.19 8.31
C ARG A 48 17.79 9.14 7.33
N THR A 49 18.47 10.13 7.86
CA THR A 49 19.36 11.01 7.09
C THR A 49 20.58 10.21 6.65
N GLY A 50 20.62 9.79 5.38
CA GLY A 50 21.73 9.01 4.82
C GLY A 50 21.46 8.45 3.42
N LEU A 51 22.53 8.03 2.74
CA LEU A 51 22.53 7.51 1.36
C LEU A 51 21.76 6.20 1.15
N ILE A 52 21.35 5.52 2.23
CA ILE A 52 20.54 4.31 2.15
C ILE A 52 19.07 4.73 2.07
N LEU A 53 18.61 4.97 0.85
CA LEU A 53 17.20 5.18 0.54
C LEU A 53 16.37 4.05 1.15
N ARG A 54 15.44 4.41 2.06
CA ARG A 54 14.58 3.48 2.82
C ARG A 54 13.84 2.45 1.95
N ALA A 55 13.64 2.75 0.67
CA ALA A 55 12.82 1.97 -0.24
C ALA A 55 13.44 0.66 -0.73
N ARG A 56 14.76 0.58 -0.99
CA ARG A 56 15.33 -0.58 -1.71
C ARG A 56 15.07 -1.94 -1.05
N PRO A 57 15.22 -2.12 0.27
CA PRO A 57 15.08 -3.44 0.89
C PRO A 57 13.63 -3.95 0.96
N VAL A 58 12.65 -3.07 0.84
CA VAL A 58 11.21 -3.38 1.02
C VAL A 58 10.38 -3.22 -0.25
N GLN A 59 11.02 -2.72 -1.31
CA GLN A 59 10.36 -2.35 -2.56
C GLN A 59 9.60 -3.52 -3.18
N GLU A 60 10.22 -4.70 -3.24
CA GLU A 60 9.58 -5.89 -3.83
C GLU A 60 8.34 -6.32 -3.04
N SER A 61 8.41 -6.35 -1.71
CA SER A 61 7.27 -6.70 -0.86
C SER A 61 6.13 -5.69 -0.99
N ILE A 62 6.45 -4.39 -1.10
CA ILE A 62 5.44 -3.35 -1.35
C ILE A 62 4.80 -3.56 -2.72
N LEU A 63 5.57 -3.82 -3.77
CA LEU A 63 5.04 -4.04 -5.12
C LEU A 63 4.14 -5.28 -5.19
N GLU A 64 4.53 -6.38 -4.54
CA GLU A 64 3.69 -7.58 -4.45
C GLU A 64 2.36 -7.28 -3.74
N ALA A 65 2.40 -6.55 -2.63
CA ALA A 65 1.21 -6.14 -1.91
C ALA A 65 0.31 -5.19 -2.75
N LEU A 66 0.88 -4.26 -3.50
CA LEU A 66 0.15 -3.40 -4.45
C LEU A 66 -0.49 -4.24 -5.56
N GLN A 67 0.22 -5.23 -6.10
CA GLN A 67 -0.31 -6.15 -7.09
C GLN A 67 -1.53 -6.90 -6.56
N LEU A 68 -1.50 -7.38 -5.32
CA LEU A 68 -2.67 -8.02 -4.69
C LEU A 68 -3.85 -7.06 -4.57
N LEU A 69 -3.63 -5.80 -4.19
CA LEU A 69 -4.70 -4.81 -4.12
C LEU A 69 -5.29 -4.50 -5.50
N GLU A 70 -4.47 -4.44 -6.55
CA GLU A 70 -4.95 -4.28 -7.93
C GLU A 70 -5.79 -5.48 -8.38
N HIS A 71 -5.31 -6.72 -8.16
CA HIS A 71 -6.06 -7.93 -8.52
C HIS A 71 -7.34 -8.12 -7.70
N SER A 72 -7.41 -7.46 -6.54
CA SER A 72 -8.61 -7.40 -5.68
C SER A 72 -9.58 -6.28 -6.07
N GLU A 73 -9.26 -5.50 -7.11
CA GLU A 73 -10.00 -4.33 -7.59
C GLU A 73 -10.06 -3.18 -6.56
N LEU A 74 -9.08 -3.13 -5.65
CA LEU A 74 -8.99 -2.14 -4.58
C LEU A 74 -8.08 -0.97 -4.98
N LEU A 75 -7.04 -1.23 -5.77
CA LEU A 75 -6.24 -0.17 -6.39
C LEU A 75 -6.35 -0.23 -7.91
N TYR A 76 -6.02 0.89 -8.54
CA TYR A 76 -5.75 0.96 -9.96
C TYR A 76 -4.61 1.95 -10.22
N VAL A 77 -3.82 1.68 -11.26
CA VAL A 77 -2.86 2.64 -11.79
C VAL A 77 -3.64 3.77 -12.43
N ARG A 78 -3.52 4.98 -11.88
CA ARG A 78 -4.14 6.18 -12.42
C ARG A 78 -3.26 6.82 -13.49
N TRP A 79 -1.97 6.98 -13.22
CA TRP A 79 -1.01 7.64 -14.11
C TRP A 79 0.32 6.90 -14.16
N ILE A 80 1.08 7.18 -15.23
CA ILE A 80 2.51 6.85 -15.34
C ILE A 80 3.21 8.17 -15.63
N THR A 81 4.06 8.63 -14.71
CA THR A 81 4.80 9.90 -14.81
C THR A 81 6.25 9.64 -14.44
N ASP A 82 7.20 10.14 -15.22
CA ASP A 82 8.65 9.95 -14.97
C ASP A 82 9.06 8.47 -14.82
N ASN A 83 8.45 7.59 -15.63
CA ASN A 83 8.59 6.12 -15.55
C ASN A 83 8.17 5.50 -14.20
N GLU A 84 7.40 6.22 -13.39
CA GLU A 84 6.83 5.73 -12.14
C GLU A 84 5.31 5.58 -12.26
N PHE A 85 4.81 4.42 -11.82
CA PHE A 85 3.37 4.19 -11.66
C PHE A 85 2.82 5.01 -10.50
N ARG A 86 1.61 5.55 -10.68
CA ARG A 86 0.88 6.22 -9.62
C ARG A 86 -0.48 5.59 -9.42
N TRP A 87 -0.78 5.22 -8.18
CA TRP A 87 -1.97 4.48 -7.79
C TRP A 87 -3.01 5.36 -7.12
N SER A 88 -4.27 4.98 -7.30
CA SER A 88 -5.40 5.51 -6.55
C SER A 88 -6.28 4.37 -6.03
N ALA A 89 -6.93 4.60 -4.91
CA ALA A 89 -7.98 3.71 -4.41
C ALA A 89 -9.22 3.77 -5.30
N THR A 90 -9.79 2.61 -5.60
CA THR A 90 -11.11 2.53 -6.22
C THR A 90 -12.18 2.97 -5.22
N ARG A 91 -13.39 3.28 -5.71
CA ARG A 91 -14.55 3.50 -4.83
C ARG A 91 -14.85 2.26 -3.98
N LEU A 92 -14.63 1.06 -4.54
CA LEU A 92 -14.77 -0.20 -3.82
C LEU A 92 -13.77 -0.29 -2.66
N ALA A 93 -12.51 0.12 -2.87
CA ALA A 93 -11.52 0.15 -1.79
C ALA A 93 -11.93 1.05 -0.63
N LEU A 94 -12.38 2.27 -0.91
CA LEU A 94 -12.80 3.19 0.14
C LEU A 94 -13.98 2.63 0.95
N ALA A 95 -14.98 2.06 0.27
CA ALA A 95 -16.12 1.43 0.93
C ALA A 95 -15.72 0.18 1.75
N THR A 96 -14.81 -0.64 1.20
CA THR A 96 -14.32 -1.84 1.88
C THR A 96 -13.49 -1.46 3.10
N LEU A 97 -12.60 -0.47 2.98
CA LEU A 97 -11.77 0.04 4.06
C LEU A 97 -12.62 0.65 5.18
N ALA A 98 -13.70 1.36 4.85
CA ALA A 98 -14.65 1.90 5.83
C ALA A 98 -15.35 0.81 6.66
N THR A 99 -15.45 -0.42 6.13
CA THR A 99 -15.95 -1.59 6.89
C THR A 99 -14.86 -2.18 7.81
N GLY A 100 -13.59 -1.84 7.55
CA GLY A 100 -12.43 -2.20 8.34
C GLY A 100 -11.47 -3.15 7.64
N LYS A 101 -10.28 -3.30 8.24
CA LYS A 101 -9.18 -4.13 7.70
C LYS A 101 -9.54 -5.60 7.49
N SER A 102 -10.48 -6.15 8.26
CA SER A 102 -10.96 -7.53 8.07
C SER A 102 -11.71 -7.70 6.75
N ALA A 103 -12.52 -6.71 6.34
CA ALA A 103 -13.22 -6.73 5.07
C ALA A 103 -12.25 -6.66 3.89
N VAL A 104 -11.19 -5.85 4.01
CA VAL A 104 -10.11 -5.78 3.00
C VAL A 104 -9.43 -7.14 2.85
N ARG A 105 -9.06 -7.78 3.96
CA ARG A 105 -8.45 -9.12 3.96
C ARG A 105 -9.37 -10.16 3.30
N GLN A 106 -10.65 -10.16 3.67
CA GLN A 106 -11.62 -11.08 3.06
C GLN A 106 -11.73 -10.86 1.55
N ARG A 107 -11.77 -9.60 1.11
CA ARG A 107 -11.83 -9.25 -0.31
C ARG A 107 -10.60 -9.73 -1.09
N ILE A 108 -9.40 -9.58 -0.52
CA ILE A 108 -8.17 -10.11 -1.13
C ILE A 108 -8.30 -11.62 -1.27
N ARG A 109 -8.65 -12.32 -0.19
CA ARG A 109 -8.83 -13.77 -0.18
C ARG A 109 -9.83 -14.26 -1.21
N ASP A 110 -10.97 -13.59 -1.35
CA ASP A 110 -12.02 -13.95 -2.31
C ASP A 110 -11.54 -13.83 -3.77
N ARG A 111 -10.56 -12.97 -4.04
CA ARG A 111 -10.08 -12.68 -5.40
C ARG A 111 -8.79 -13.40 -5.75
N THR A 112 -7.92 -13.66 -4.78
CA THR A 112 -6.58 -14.19 -5.01
C THR A 112 -6.35 -15.57 -4.37
N GLY A 113 -7.21 -15.98 -3.44
CA GLY A 113 -7.06 -17.23 -2.69
C GLY A 113 -6.02 -17.17 -1.55
N LEU A 114 -5.41 -16.00 -1.30
CA LEU A 114 -4.42 -15.75 -0.26
C LEU A 114 -5.01 -15.14 1.01
#